data_AF-A0A7Y3XM82-F1
#
_entry.id   AF-A0A7Y3XM82-F1
#
_cell.length_a   1.000
_cell.length_b   1.000
_cell.length_c   1.000
_cell.angle_alpha   90.00
_cell.angle_beta   90.00
_cell.angle_gamma   90.00
#
_symmetry.space_group_name_H-M   'P 1'
#
loop_
_entity.id
_entity.type
_entity.pdbx_description
1 polymer ?
#
loop_
_entity_poly.entity_id
_entity_poly.type
_entity_poly.pdbx_seq_one_letter_code
_entity_poly.pdbx_strand_id
1 'polypeptide(L)'
;MSKPTDSDLRAAYQDLYDHLDDAYWAATTIEAKDKIRGISEVVSDLLTDMNQADLSLRTEQYLSLKKSIKGVNKNLDKLKKEIDDIIKKVKLARQILNVIDKALDTAAKFFV
;
A
#
# COMPACT_ATOMS: atom_id res chain seq x y z
N MET A 1 -3.33 -26.77 6.45
CA MET A 1 -2.54 -25.53 6.68
C MET A 1 -2.68 -25.16 8.15
N SER A 2 -1.57 -24.95 8.86
CA SER A 2 -1.55 -24.47 10.24
C SER A 2 -2.09 -23.04 10.33
N LYS A 3 -2.64 -22.65 11.48
CA LYS A 3 -3.09 -21.28 11.72
C LYS A 3 -1.86 -20.35 11.77
N PRO A 4 -1.95 -19.12 11.21
CA PRO A 4 -0.89 -18.12 11.32
C PRO A 4 -0.54 -17.85 12.79
N THR A 5 0.75 -17.68 13.07
CA THR A 5 1.29 -17.32 14.37
C THR A 5 1.38 -15.81 14.55
N ASP A 6 1.61 -15.36 15.78
CA ASP A 6 1.86 -13.95 16.08
C ASP A 6 3.12 -13.41 15.38
N SER A 7 4.11 -14.29 15.15
CA SER A 7 5.31 -13.97 14.37
C SER A 7 4.98 -13.76 12.89
N ASP A 8 4.12 -14.61 12.31
CA ASP A 8 3.71 -14.48 10.91
C ASP A 8 2.96 -13.17 10.67
N LEU A 9 2.08 -12.80 11.61
CA LEU A 9 1.34 -11.54 11.52
C LEU A 9 2.28 -10.33 11.61
N ARG A 10 3.28 -10.38 12.50
CA ARG A 10 4.26 -9.31 12.68
C ARG A 10 5.13 -9.13 11.44
N ALA A 11 5.61 -10.24 10.87
CA ALA A 11 6.38 -10.24 9.64
C ALA A 11 5.60 -9.60 8.49
N ALA A 12 4.31 -9.93 8.34
CA ALA A 12 3.48 -9.34 7.30
C ALA A 12 3.31 -7.82 7.43
N TYR A 13 3.17 -7.28 8.65
CA TYR A 13 3.10 -5.84 8.86
C TYR A 13 4.47 -5.15 8.72
N GLN A 14 5.57 -5.83 9.05
CA GLN A 14 6.92 -5.32 8.82
C GLN A 14 7.20 -5.22 7.32
N ASP A 15 6.92 -6.27 6.55
CA ASP A 15 7.08 -6.28 5.09
C ASP A 15 6.29 -5.13 4.46
N LEU A 16 5.06 -4.90 4.94
CA LEU A 16 4.24 -3.78 4.48
C LEU A 16 4.87 -2.43 4.82
N TYR A 17 5.38 -2.25 6.04
CA TYR A 17 6.04 -1.00 6.44
C TYR A 17 7.23 -0.68 5.54
N ASP A 18 8.06 -1.68 5.25
CA ASP A 18 9.25 -1.53 4.40
C ASP A 18 8.85 -1.12 2.97
N HIS A 19 7.82 -1.74 2.39
CA HIS A 19 7.31 -1.37 1.07
C HIS A 19 6.66 0.03 1.03
N LEU A 20 6.08 0.48 2.15
CA LEU A 20 5.55 1.84 2.25
C LEU A 20 6.70 2.87 2.29
N ASP A 21 7.84 2.55 2.91
CA ASP A 21 9.03 3.41 2.86
C ASP A 21 9.58 3.55 1.44
N ASP A 22 9.72 2.43 0.72
CA ASP A 22 10.10 2.44 -0.70
C ASP A 22 9.14 3.29 -1.55
N ALA A 23 7.83 3.12 -1.32
CA ALA A 23 6.81 3.89 -2.02
C ALA A 23 6.89 5.40 -1.70
N TYR A 24 7.21 5.77 -0.47
CA TYR A 24 7.41 7.17 -0.06
C TYR A 24 8.58 7.80 -0.83
N TRP A 25 9.69 7.07 -0.99
CA TRP A 25 10.84 7.55 -1.75
C TRP A 25 10.59 7.61 -3.25
N ALA A 26 9.80 6.67 -3.79
CA ALA A 26 9.42 6.65 -5.20
C ALA A 26 8.37 7.71 -5.58
N ALA A 27 7.58 8.22 -4.62
CA ALA A 27 6.55 9.21 -4.88
C ALA A 27 7.14 10.56 -5.31
N THR A 28 6.56 11.15 -6.37
CA THR A 28 7.05 12.40 -6.97
C THR A 28 6.27 13.64 -6.54
N THR A 29 5.14 13.49 -5.84
CA THR A 29 4.33 14.61 -5.33
C THR A 29 4.28 14.61 -3.80
N ILE A 30 4.17 15.80 -3.21
CA ILE A 30 4.11 15.97 -1.75
C ILE A 30 2.86 15.28 -1.20
N GLU A 31 1.72 15.41 -1.89
CA GLU A 31 0.45 14.82 -1.45
C GLU A 31 0.51 13.29 -1.40
N ALA A 32 1.24 12.66 -2.34
CA ALA A 32 1.45 11.22 -2.33
C ALA A 32 2.36 10.80 -1.16
N LYS A 33 3.43 11.56 -0.93
CA LYS A 33 4.34 11.33 0.20
C LYS A 33 3.65 11.45 1.55
N ASP A 34 2.88 12.51 1.78
CA ASP A 34 2.14 12.73 3.03
C ASP A 34 1.16 11.58 3.30
N LYS A 35 0.46 11.14 2.25
CA LYS A 35 -0.50 10.03 2.37
C LYS A 35 0.18 8.72 2.72
N ILE A 36 1.29 8.40 2.07
CA ILE A 36 2.08 7.19 2.36
C ILE A 36 2.62 7.26 3.78
N ARG A 37 3.21 8.40 4.16
CA ARG A 37 3.76 8.64 5.50
C ARG A 37 2.72 8.42 6.60
N GLY A 38 1.51 8.97 6.44
CA GLY A 38 0.43 8.77 7.42
C GLY A 38 0.02 7.31 7.58
N ILE A 39 0.14 6.48 6.53
CA ILE A 39 -0.16 5.05 6.61
C ILE A 39 1.02 4.30 7.23
N SER A 40 2.26 4.65 6.89
CA SER A 40 3.47 4.09 7.52
C SER A 40 3.47 4.33 9.03
N GLU A 41 3.08 5.51 9.50
CA GLU A 41 2.96 5.82 10.93
C GLU A 41 1.95 4.89 11.62
N VAL A 42 0.76 4.72 11.04
CA VAL A 42 -0.26 3.80 11.58
C VAL A 42 0.22 2.34 11.62
N VAL A 43 0.98 1.89 10.63
CA VAL A 43 1.55 0.52 10.62
C VAL A 43 2.67 0.39 11.65
N SER A 44 3.51 1.41 11.80
CA SER A 44 4.58 1.46 12.82
C SER A 44 4.02 1.41 14.25
N ASP A 45 2.96 2.16 14.51
CA ASP A 45 2.27 2.14 15.80
C ASP A 45 1.71 0.75 16.09
N LEU A 46 1.11 0.10 15.09
CA LEU A 46 0.63 -1.26 15.22
C LEU A 46 1.74 -2.26 15.52
N LEU A 47 2.88 -2.17 14.83
CA LEU A 47 4.06 -3.02 15.10
C LEU A 47 4.57 -2.81 16.53
N THR A 48 4.56 -1.57 17.01
CA THR A 48 4.92 -1.23 18.40
C THR A 48 3.94 -1.86 19.39
N ASP A 49 2.64 -1.72 19.16
CA ASP A 49 1.61 -2.34 20.01
C ASP A 49 1.74 -3.87 20.04
N MET A 50 2.04 -4.50 18.89
CA MET A 50 2.30 -5.94 18.81
C MET A 50 3.53 -6.34 19.63
N ASN A 51 4.60 -5.53 19.65
CA ASN A 51 5.80 -5.77 20.46
C ASN A 51 5.56 -5.62 21.95
N GLN A 52 4.66 -4.74 22.36
CA GLN A 52 4.31 -4.53 23.76
C GLN A 52 3.29 -5.55 24.28
N ALA A 53 2.40 -6.04 23.41
CA ALA A 53 1.42 -7.04 23.77
C ALA A 53 2.02 -8.46 23.71
N ASP A 54 1.92 -9.20 24.80
CA ASP A 54 2.01 -10.65 24.73
C ASP A 54 0.75 -11.18 24.02
N LEU A 55 0.85 -11.35 22.70
CA LEU A 55 -0.25 -11.81 21.85
C LEU A 55 -0.78 -13.19 22.24
N SER A 56 -0.02 -13.94 23.06
CA SER A 56 -0.44 -15.25 23.57
C SER A 56 -1.39 -15.16 24.77
N LEU A 57 -1.48 -14.01 25.44
CA LEU A 57 -2.32 -13.81 26.63
C LEU A 57 -3.59 -13.01 26.27
N ARG A 58 -4.75 -13.50 26.72
CA ARG A 58 -6.07 -12.84 26.51
C ARG A 58 -6.30 -11.68 27.49
N THR A 59 -5.36 -10.74 27.57
CA THR A 59 -5.45 -9.54 28.42
C THR A 59 -6.25 -8.42 27.74
N GLU A 60 -6.56 -7.35 28.47
CA GLU A 60 -7.18 -6.15 27.90
C GLU A 60 -6.32 -5.53 26.78
N GLN A 61 -4.99 -5.63 26.89
CA GLN A 61 -4.04 -5.17 25.86
C GLN A 61 -4.26 -5.92 24.55
N TYR A 62 -4.50 -7.23 24.60
CA TYR A 62 -4.81 -8.04 23.42
C TYR A 62 -6.12 -7.61 22.74
N LEU A 63 -7.16 -7.33 23.52
CA LEU A 63 -8.44 -6.84 22.99
C LEU A 63 -8.30 -5.46 22.34
N SER A 64 -7.47 -4.58 22.92
CA SER A 64 -7.14 -3.28 22.34
C SER A 64 -6.41 -3.45 21.00
N LEU A 65 -5.35 -4.26 20.98
CA LEU A 65 -4.58 -4.56 19.78
C LEU A 65 -5.44 -5.14 18.65
N LYS A 66 -6.38 -6.04 18.97
CA LYS A 66 -7.32 -6.57 17.97
C LYS A 66 -8.18 -5.48 17.33
N LYS A 67 -8.57 -4.44 18.08
CA LYS A 67 -9.28 -3.28 17.53
C LYS A 67 -8.35 -2.43 16.65
N SER A 68 -7.11 -2.20 17.09
CA SER A 68 -6.08 -1.49 16.30
C SER A 68 -5.86 -2.19 14.95
N ILE A 69 -5.61 -3.50 14.95
CA ILE A 69 -5.46 -4.34 13.74
C ILE A 69 -6.64 -4.15 12.79
N LYS A 70 -7.87 -4.20 13.30
CA LYS A 70 -9.07 -4.02 12.48
C LYS A 70 -9.14 -2.61 11.86
N GLY A 71 -8.73 -1.59 12.61
CA GLY A 71 -8.63 -0.21 12.13
C GLY A 71 -7.60 -0.08 11.01
N VAL A 72 -6.38 -0.57 11.23
CA VAL A 72 -5.29 -0.57 10.25
C VAL A 72 -5.73 -1.30 8.98
N ASN A 73 -6.31 -2.49 9.08
CA ASN A 73 -6.77 -3.25 7.91
C ASN A 73 -7.80 -2.49 7.07
N LYS A 74 -8.70 -1.72 7.69
CA LYS A 74 -9.64 -0.87 6.96
C LYS A 74 -8.92 0.24 6.18
N ASN A 75 -7.89 0.85 6.78
CA ASN A 75 -7.09 1.88 6.12
C ASN A 75 -6.30 1.29 4.95
N LEU A 76 -5.73 0.08 5.12
CA LEU A 76 -5.03 -0.64 4.06
C LEU A 76 -5.95 -1.04 2.91
N ASP A 77 -7.17 -1.51 3.20
CA ASP A 77 -8.18 -1.79 2.18
C ASP A 77 -8.56 -0.53 1.37
N LYS A 78 -8.60 0.63 2.03
CA LYS A 78 -8.83 1.90 1.34
C LYS A 78 -7.66 2.27 0.46
N LEU A 79 -6.43 2.18 0.96
CA LEU A 79 -5.22 2.44 0.19
C LEU A 79 -5.14 1.52 -1.04
N LYS A 80 -5.43 0.22 -0.88
CA LYS A 80 -5.45 -0.75 -1.97
C LYS A 80 -6.37 -0.32 -3.11
N LYS A 81 -7.59 0.13 -2.78
CA LYS A 81 -8.54 0.62 -3.80
C LYS A 81 -8.03 1.86 -4.53
N GLU A 82 -7.39 2.77 -3.80
CA GLU A 82 -6.83 3.98 -4.40
C GLU A 82 -5.64 3.67 -5.32
N ILE A 83 -4.78 2.72 -4.94
CA ILE A 83 -3.70 2.20 -5.78
C ILE A 83 -4.27 1.53 -7.03
N ASP A 84 -5.31 0.69 -6.89
CA ASP A 84 -5.97 0.05 -8.03
C ASP A 84 -6.50 1.07 -9.04
N ASP A 85 -7.08 2.18 -8.55
CA ASP A 85 -7.57 3.24 -9.41
C ASP A 85 -6.45 4.04 -10.09
N ILE A 86 -5.31 4.26 -9.39
CA ILE A 86 -4.11 4.82 -10.01
C ILE A 86 -3.59 3.91 -11.14
N ILE A 87 -3.49 2.60 -10.89
CA ILE A 87 -3.04 1.62 -11.89
C ILE A 87 -3.93 1.65 -13.13
N LYS A 88 -5.26 1.70 -12.96
CA LYS A 88 -6.21 1.83 -14.08
C LYS A 88 -5.95 3.09 -14.90
N LYS A 89 -5.75 4.23 -14.24
CA LYS A 89 -5.44 5.51 -14.91
C LYS A 89 -4.11 5.46 -15.67
N VAL A 90 -3.07 4.89 -15.09
CA VAL A 90 -1.77 4.70 -15.75
C VAL A 90 -1.89 3.79 -16.98
N LYS A 91 -2.66 2.70 -16.87
CA LYS A 91 -2.93 1.80 -18.00
C LYS A 91 -3.62 2.54 -19.14
N LEU A 92 -4.63 3.37 -18.84
CA LEU A 92 -5.32 4.20 -19.82
C LEU A 92 -4.37 5.21 -20.48
N ALA A 93 -3.55 5.92 -19.69
CA ALA A 93 -2.58 6.88 -20.21
C ALA A 93 -1.57 6.21 -21.17
N ARG A 94 -1.07 5.02 -20.82
CA ARG A 94 -0.21 4.21 -21.71
C ARG A 94 -0.92 3.82 -23.01
N GLN A 95 -2.20 3.46 -22.96
CA GLN A 95 -2.97 3.17 -24.16
C GLN A 95 -3.09 4.40 -25.07
N ILE A 96 -3.32 5.58 -24.50
CA ILE A 96 -3.38 6.84 -25.26
C ILE A 96 -2.03 7.14 -25.93
N LEU A 97 -0.92 7.01 -25.20
CA LEU A 97 0.43 7.18 -25.78
C LEU A 97 0.65 6.23 -26.97
N ASN A 98 0.33 4.95 -26.82
CA ASN A 98 0.45 3.98 -27.91
C ASN A 98 -0.41 4.35 -29.14
N VAL A 99 -1.60 4.94 -28.92
CA VAL A 99 -2.46 5.41 -30.02
C VAL A 99 -1.87 6.65 -30.69
N ILE A 100 -1.30 7.58 -29.91
CA ILE A 100 -0.56 8.74 -30.44
C ILE A 100 0.61 8.28 -31.29
N ASP A 101 1.44 7.35 -30.81
CA ASP A 101 2.59 6.83 -31.55
C ASP A 101 2.17 6.20 -32.88
N LYS A 102 1.08 5.43 -32.90
CA LYS A 102 0.50 4.87 -34.13
C LYS A 102 0.03 5.96 -35.10
N ALA A 103 -0.61 7.01 -34.59
CA ALA A 103 -1.08 8.12 -35.40
C ALA A 103 0.10 8.87 -36.04
N LEU A 104 1.18 9.11 -35.27
CA LEU A 104 2.41 9.73 -35.76
C LEU A 104 3.10 8.87 -36.84
N ASP A 105 3.23 7.57 -36.61
CA ASP A 105 3.80 6.62 -37.60
C ASP A 105 2.97 6.57 -38.90
N THR A 106 1.65 6.58 -38.79
CA THR A 106 0.74 6.61 -39.95
C THR A 106 0.86 7.93 -40.71
N ALA A 107 0.88 9.06 -40.01
CA ALA A 107 1.05 10.37 -40.62
C ALA A 107 2.38 10.47 -41.36
N ALA A 108 3.48 10.00 -40.75
CA ALA A 108 4.79 9.98 -41.38
C ALA A 108 4.79 9.20 -42.71
N LYS A 109 4.12 8.04 -42.76
CA LYS A 109 4.00 7.22 -43.98
C LYS A 109 3.13 7.84 -45.07
N PHE A 110 2.20 8.72 -44.72
CA PHE A 110 1.33 9.37 -45.71
C PHE A 110 2.08 10.45 -46.52
N PHE A 111 3.09 11.08 -45.93
CA PHE A 111 3.86 12.15 -46.55
C PHE A 111 5.16 11.65 -47.25
N VAL A 112 5.35 10.34 -47.34
CA VAL A 112 6.44 9.66 -48.07
C VAL A 112 5.86 8.99 -49.31
#